data_AF-A0A7V3XHI5-F1
#
_entry.id   AF-A0A7V3XHI5-F1
#
_cell.length_a   1.000
_cell.length_b   1.000
_cell.length_c   1.000
_cell.angle_alpha   90.00
_cell.angle_beta   90.00
_cell.angle_gamma   90.00
#
_symmetry.space_group_name_H-M   'P 1'
#
loop_
_entity.id
_entity.type
_entity.pdbx_description
1 polymer ?
#
loop_
_entity_poly.entity_id
_entity_poly.type
_entity_poly.pdbx_seq_one_letter_code
_entity_poly.pdbx_strand_id
1 'polypeptide(L)'
;MNRARPRHRHAPSTPQPVRPHEPSPRVVAVFRRTDDAVCHARCGRPLALQGVRGLLEADFYCYACLAHVTIPVAVLESMPVTAGVPALTNAH
;
A
#
# COMPACT_ATOMS: atom_id res chain seq x y z
N MET A 1 51.16 29.67 -24.67
CA MET A 1 50.33 28.52 -25.11
C MET A 1 49.11 28.40 -24.20
N ASN A 2 47.96 28.95 -24.60
CA ASN A 2 46.72 28.88 -23.80
C ASN A 2 45.67 28.05 -24.55
N ARG A 3 45.31 26.86 -24.02
CA ARG A 3 44.22 26.03 -24.56
C ARG A 3 42.90 26.43 -23.87
N ALA A 4 41.97 27.00 -24.63
CA ALA A 4 40.62 27.27 -24.16
C ALA A 4 39.84 25.97 -23.95
N ARG A 5 39.17 25.83 -22.80
CA ARG A 5 38.38 24.66 -22.40
C ARG A 5 37.00 24.70 -23.10
N PRO A 6 36.52 23.62 -23.73
CA PRO A 6 35.23 23.63 -24.41
C PRO A 6 34.08 23.69 -23.41
N ARG A 7 33.14 24.61 -23.64
CA ARG A 7 31.89 24.71 -22.86
C ARG A 7 30.95 23.59 -23.29
N HIS A 8 30.64 22.66 -22.39
CA HIS A 8 29.59 21.66 -22.60
C HIS A 8 28.23 22.39 -22.67
N ARG A 9 27.64 22.44 -23.88
CA ARG A 9 26.23 22.84 -24.03
C ARG A 9 25.37 21.71 -23.47
N HIS A 10 24.59 22.01 -22.43
CA HIS A 10 23.46 21.17 -22.05
C HIS A 10 22.44 21.22 -23.19
N ALA A 11 22.27 20.09 -23.89
CA ALA A 11 21.18 19.93 -24.83
C ALA A 11 19.84 19.97 -24.05
N PRO A 12 18.79 20.60 -24.59
CA PRO A 12 17.48 20.59 -23.96
C PRO A 12 16.97 19.14 -23.90
N SER A 13 16.68 18.66 -22.69
CA SER A 13 16.09 17.35 -22.46
C SER A 13 14.74 17.29 -23.14
N THR A 14 14.60 16.45 -24.16
CA THR A 14 13.30 16.16 -24.78
C THR A 14 12.31 15.72 -23.70
N PRO A 15 11.11 16.34 -23.59
CA PRO A 15 10.12 15.90 -22.61
C PRO A 15 9.74 14.45 -22.91
N GLN A 16 10.01 13.56 -21.94
CA GLN A 16 9.60 12.17 -22.03
C GLN A 16 8.06 12.11 -22.04
N PRO A 17 7.46 11.28 -22.90
CA PRO A 17 6.01 11.08 -22.88
C PRO A 17 5.60 10.55 -21.50
N VAL A 18 4.77 11.32 -20.80
CA VAL A 18 4.16 10.92 -19.53
C VAL A 18 3.28 9.71 -19.84
N ARG A 19 3.75 8.51 -19.50
CA ARG A 19 2.94 7.30 -19.63
C ARG A 19 1.71 7.49 -18.75
N PRO A 20 0.50 7.16 -19.22
CA PRO A 20 -0.66 7.11 -18.34
C PRO A 20 -0.28 6.30 -17.10
N HIS A 21 -0.50 6.86 -15.91
CA HIS A 21 -0.27 6.14 -14.67
C HIS A 21 -1.27 4.99 -14.66
N GLU A 22 -0.84 3.80 -15.07
CA GLU A 22 -1.61 2.59 -14.88
C GLU A 22 -1.93 2.54 -13.37
N PRO A 23 -3.21 2.48 -12.97
CA PRO A 23 -3.54 2.46 -11.56
C PRO A 23 -2.81 1.24 -10.99
N SER A 24 -1.89 1.47 -10.07
CA SER A 24 -1.20 0.39 -9.36
C SER A 24 -2.28 -0.62 -8.95
N PRO A 25 -2.11 -1.92 -9.25
CA PRO A 25 -3.10 -2.91 -8.86
C PRO A 25 -3.43 -2.66 -7.40
N ARG A 26 -4.72 -2.57 -7.05
CA ARG A 26 -5.16 -2.37 -5.67
C ARG A 26 -4.66 -3.58 -4.89
N VAL A 27 -3.44 -3.52 -4.37
CA VAL A 27 -2.91 -4.44 -3.39
C VAL A 27 -3.63 -4.06 -2.10
N VAL A 28 -4.85 -4.58 -1.97
CA VAL A 28 -5.63 -4.42 -0.75
C VAL A 28 -4.99 -5.38 0.23
N ALA A 29 -4.18 -4.87 1.17
CA ALA A 29 -3.67 -5.70 2.26
C ALA A 29 -4.80 -6.08 3.23
N VAL A 30 -5.84 -5.24 3.32
CA VAL A 30 -6.87 -5.34 4.37
C VAL A 30 -8.26 -4.89 3.93
N PHE A 31 -9.28 -5.44 4.58
CA PHE A 31 -10.66 -4.98 4.49
C PHE A 31 -11.29 -4.89 5.89
N ARG A 32 -12.39 -4.15 6.04
CA ARG A 32 -13.11 -4.01 7.30
C ARG A 32 -14.41 -4.82 7.24
N ARG A 33 -14.66 -5.69 8.21
CA ARG A 33 -15.89 -6.48 8.33
C ARG A 33 -16.98 -5.69 9.06
N THR A 34 -18.20 -6.22 9.02
CA THR A 34 -19.39 -5.63 9.67
C THR A 34 -19.32 -5.60 11.19
N ASP A 35 -18.41 -6.36 11.81
CA ASP A 35 -18.07 -6.31 13.23
C ASP A 35 -16.93 -5.31 13.52
N ASP A 36 -16.63 -4.43 12.57
CA ASP A 36 -15.50 -3.49 12.56
C ASP A 36 -14.10 -4.13 12.63
N ALA A 37 -14.01 -5.46 12.50
CA ALA A 37 -12.72 -6.13 12.46
C ALA A 37 -11.97 -5.80 11.16
N VAL A 38 -10.71 -5.36 11.29
CA VAL A 38 -9.79 -5.27 10.16
C VAL A 38 -9.27 -6.67 9.87
N CYS A 39 -9.47 -7.15 8.64
CA CYS A 39 -9.12 -8.49 8.22
C CYS A 39 -8.05 -8.47 7.13
N HIS A 40 -7.18 -9.46 7.13
CA HIS A 40 -6.18 -9.64 6.10
C HIS A 40 -6.85 -10.08 4.79
N ALA A 41 -6.61 -9.37 3.70
CA ALA A 41 -7.26 -9.67 2.42
C ALA A 41 -6.91 -11.05 1.86
N ARG A 42 -5.71 -11.58 2.18
CA ARG A 42 -5.26 -12.89 1.70
C ARG A 42 -5.95 -14.07 2.37
N CYS A 43 -6.07 -14.05 3.69
CA CYS A 43 -6.60 -15.21 4.45
C CYS A 43 -7.97 -14.96 5.07
N GLY A 44 -8.51 -13.75 4.96
CA GLY A 44 -9.82 -13.35 5.50
C GLY A 44 -9.90 -13.28 7.03
N ARG A 45 -8.82 -13.57 7.76
CA ARG A 45 -8.82 -13.61 9.22
C ARG A 45 -8.62 -12.22 9.83
N PRO A 46 -9.20 -11.93 11.01
CA PRO A 46 -8.94 -10.71 11.76
C PRO A 46 -7.45 -10.51 12.04
N LEU A 47 -7.03 -9.26 11.94
CA LEU A 47 -5.70 -8.82 12.34
C LEU A 47 -5.67 -8.44 13.81
N ALA A 48 -4.55 -8.74 14.49
CA ALA A 48 -4.33 -8.32 15.86
C ALA A 48 -3.62 -6.97 15.90
N LEU A 49 -4.21 -5.97 16.54
CA LEU A 49 -3.58 -4.67 16.79
C LEU A 49 -2.34 -4.85 17.67
N GLN A 50 -1.19 -4.41 17.19
CA GLN A 50 0.10 -4.47 17.90
C GLN A 50 0.44 -3.13 18.55
N GLY A 51 -0.07 -2.02 18.02
CA GLY A 51 0.16 -0.70 18.58
C GLY A 51 -0.26 0.41 17.63
N VAL A 52 -0.12 1.64 18.11
CA VAL A 52 -0.35 2.87 17.33
C VAL A 52 0.88 3.76 17.47
N ARG A 53 1.42 4.23 16.34
CA ARG A 53 2.61 5.08 16.26
C ARG A 53 2.20 6.52 16.03
N GLY A 54 2.48 7.37 17.02
CA GLY A 54 2.25 8.82 16.93
C GLY A 54 0.81 9.21 16.59
N LEU A 55 -0.17 8.34 16.89
CA LEU A 55 -1.58 8.48 16.51
C LEU A 55 -1.85 8.56 14.99
N LEU A 56 -0.85 8.27 14.16
CA LEU A 56 -0.92 8.39 12.71
C LEU A 56 -1.05 7.03 12.03
N GLU A 57 -0.38 6.02 12.57
CA GLU A 57 -0.32 4.69 11.98
C GLU A 57 -0.68 3.63 13.04
N ALA A 58 -1.50 2.66 12.65
CA ALA A 58 -1.81 1.49 13.44
C ALA A 58 -1.11 0.27 12.84
N ASP A 59 -0.39 -0.45 13.69
CA ASP A 59 0.33 -1.66 13.30
C ASP A 59 -0.47 -2.89 13.66
N PHE A 60 -0.59 -3.80 12.71
CA PHE A 60 -1.35 -5.03 12.81
C PHE A 60 -0.49 -6.24 12.47
N TYR A 61 -0.82 -7.39 13.06
CA TYR A 61 -0.20 -8.66 12.74
C TYR A 61 -1.22 -9.73 12.37
N CYS A 62 -0.94 -10.46 11.30
CA CYS A 62 -1.70 -11.64 10.90
C CYS A 62 -1.00 -12.91 11.38
N TYR A 63 -1.56 -13.60 12.39
CA TYR A 63 -0.98 -14.86 12.87
C TYR A 63 -1.10 -16.04 11.89
N ALA A 64 -2.01 -15.97 10.92
CA ALA A 64 -2.13 -17.03 9.92
C ALA A 64 -1.13 -16.89 8.76
N CYS A 65 -0.82 -15.65 8.37
CA CYS A 65 0.12 -15.39 7.28
C CYS A 65 1.51 -14.94 7.75
N LEU A 66 1.69 -14.77 9.07
CA LEU A 66 2.91 -14.26 9.70
C LEU A 66 3.39 -12.94 9.08
N ALA A 67 2.45 -12.01 8.87
CA ALA A 67 2.68 -10.76 8.16
C ALA A 67 2.29 -9.54 9.01
N HIS A 68 3.11 -8.49 8.93
CA HIS A 68 2.80 -7.17 9.48
C HIS A 68 2.07 -6.31 8.45
N VAL A 69 1.08 -5.55 8.92
CA VAL A 69 0.37 -4.55 8.12
C VAL A 69 0.32 -3.26 8.91
N THR A 70 0.82 -2.16 8.32
CA THR A 70 0.72 -0.82 8.89
C THR A 70 -0.31 -0.03 8.11
N ILE A 71 -1.26 0.60 8.81
CA ILE A 71 -2.38 1.33 8.20
C ILE A 71 -2.45 2.72 8.82
N PRO A 72 -2.52 3.80 8.02
CA PRO A 72 -2.80 5.13 8.56
C PRO A 72 -4.16 5.16 9.26
N VAL A 73 -4.25 5.77 10.45
CA VAL A 73 -5.48 5.83 11.25
C VAL A 73 -6.62 6.49 10.47
N ALA A 74 -6.32 7.56 9.71
CA ALA A 74 -7.30 8.23 8.85
C ALA A 74 -7.91 7.31 7.75
N VAL A 75 -7.18 6.26 7.34
CA VAL A 75 -7.69 5.27 6.39
C VAL A 75 -8.65 4.30 7.09
N LEU A 76 -8.35 3.87 8.33
CA LEU A 76 -9.22 2.96 9.07
C LEU A 76 -10.65 3.50 9.24
N GLU A 77 -10.77 4.79 9.53
CA GLU A 77 -12.07 5.47 9.68
C GLU A 77 -12.89 5.49 8.39
N SER A 78 -12.21 5.67 7.24
CA SER A 78 -12.83 5.78 5.92
C SER A 78 -12.94 4.45 5.16
N MET A 79 -12.40 3.36 5.71
CA MET A 79 -12.47 2.04 5.07
C MET A 79 -13.93 1.59 4.93
N PRO A 80 -14.38 1.26 3.71
CA PRO A 80 -15.72 0.73 3.52
C PRO A 80 -15.85 -0.62 4.22
N VAL A 81 -16.96 -0.79 4.93
CA VAL A 81 -17.33 -2.03 5.61
C VAL A 81 -17.89 -3.00 4.58
N THR A 82 -17.32 -4.19 4.48
CA THR A 82 -17.81 -5.26 3.61
C THR A 82 -18.45 -6.38 4.43
N ALA A 83 -19.63 -6.83 4.00
CA ALA A 83 -20.24 -8.07 4.46
C ALA A 83 -19.43 -9.23 3.89
N GLY A 84 -18.31 -9.57 4.56
CA GLY A 84 -17.30 -10.46 4.00
C GLY A 84 -17.87 -11.77 3.48
N VAL A 85 -17.76 -11.99 2.17
CA VAL A 85 -17.65 -13.34 1.59
C VAL A 85 -16.15 -13.66 1.63
N PRO A 86 -15.71 -14.78 2.24
CA PRO A 86 -14.31 -15.15 2.19
C PRO A 86 -13.88 -15.26 0.72
N ALA A 87 -12.82 -14.53 0.36
CA ALA A 87 -12.18 -14.69 -0.93
C ALA A 87 -11.85 -16.18 -1.12
N LEU A 88 -12.37 -16.72 -2.22
CA LEU A 88 -12.38 -18.12 -2.59
C LEU A 88 -11.04 -18.81 -2.27
N THR A 89 -11.15 -19.94 -1.60
CA THR A 89 -10.09 -20.93 -1.44
C THR A 89 -9.55 -21.34 -2.81
N ASN A 90 -8.30 -20.99 -3.13
CA ASN A 90 -7.56 -21.79 -4.10
C ASN A 90 -7.02 -23.01 -3.37
N ALA A 91 -7.73 -24.11 -3.52
CA ALA A 91 -7.22 -25.44 -3.26
C ALA A 91 -6.08 -25.73 -4.25
N HIS A 92 -4.93 -26.12 -3.72
CA HIS A 92 -3.90 -26.89 -4.42
C HIS A 92 -3.29 -27.87 -3.43
#